data_AF-A0A1S3NZQ2-F1
#
_entry.id   AF-A0A1S3NZQ2-F1
#
_cell.length_a   1.000
_cell.length_b   1.000
_cell.length_c   1.000
_cell.angle_alpha   90.00
_cell.angle_beta   90.00
_cell.angle_gamma   90.00
#
_symmetry.space_group_name_H-M   'P 1'
#
loop_
_entity.id
_entity.type
_entity.pdbx_description
1 polymer ?
#
loop_
_entity_poly.entity_id
_entity_poly.type
_entity_poly.pdbx_seq_one_letter_code
_entity_poly.pdbx_strand_id
1 'polypeptide(L)'
;MMSMVLFASVVRVVDGLPLSASTDYEQDKGLQETKKQVKALSKKLSQFPDRCTLKAGQYNINFTSSLGVGYLMVCTENYPNVLAFCFLDELQREFIVTYDAKRVNSAVRPYSFIELDNFIQKTKQRFNSPRSLSTKINLADMQTEIKLRPPYQLSPEDLGSINGFSYHTPSKYKGITPSQQLDPVTLPGIVSCVLSILCGGLNLLRGVHAIESTIQNDDEDFNYVIAFFLGTAACLYQCSLFAYFSVWRNSKSFLALALICLSNMYLYELRNVWQILFHVTVGAFMTLQIRLRQPQGKAPDYNV
;
A
#
# COMPACT_ATOMS: atom_id res chain seq x y z
N MET A 1 38.16 -4.73 -14.01
CA MET A 1 36.95 -4.20 -14.66
C MET A 1 36.56 -2.91 -13.95
N MET A 2 36.19 -1.83 -14.65
CA MET A 2 35.84 -0.56 -13.99
C MET A 2 34.53 -0.69 -13.20
N SER A 3 34.49 -0.13 -12.00
CA SER A 3 33.30 -0.08 -11.13
C SER A 3 32.33 0.96 -11.68
N MET A 4 31.19 0.54 -12.25
CA MET A 4 30.24 1.45 -12.90
C MET A 4 28.78 1.05 -12.66
N VAL A 5 27.92 2.06 -12.58
CA VAL A 5 26.47 1.98 -12.73
C VAL A 5 26.15 1.87 -14.21
N LEU A 6 25.37 0.86 -14.59
CA LEU A 6 25.09 0.50 -15.97
C LEU A 6 23.67 0.91 -16.37
N PHE A 7 22.69 0.63 -15.52
CA PHE A 7 21.27 0.86 -15.78
C PHE A 7 20.55 1.27 -14.50
N ALA A 8 19.48 2.07 -14.62
CA ALA A 8 18.58 2.36 -13.53
C ALA A 8 17.13 2.42 -14.00
N SER A 9 16.20 2.06 -13.12
CA SER A 9 14.76 2.07 -13.39
C SER A 9 13.97 2.46 -12.17
N VAL A 10 12.87 3.18 -12.39
CA VAL A 10 11.87 3.53 -11.41
C VAL A 10 10.57 2.83 -11.80
N VAL A 11 9.98 2.09 -10.88
CA VAL A 11 8.78 1.28 -11.13
C VAL A 11 7.77 1.45 -10.01
N ARG A 12 6.50 1.18 -10.28
CA ARG A 12 5.48 1.12 -9.24
C ARG A 12 5.49 -0.25 -8.58
N VAL A 13 5.50 -0.29 -7.24
CA VAL A 13 5.66 -1.54 -6.46
C VAL A 13 4.46 -2.47 -6.58
N VAL A 14 3.25 -1.93 -6.76
CA VAL A 14 2.01 -2.73 -6.72
C VAL A 14 1.90 -3.72 -7.88
N ASP A 15 2.36 -3.34 -9.06
CA ASP A 15 2.17 -4.07 -10.32
C ASP A 15 3.46 -4.19 -11.14
N GLY A 16 4.55 -3.56 -10.70
CA GLY A 16 5.80 -3.50 -11.45
C GLY A 16 5.72 -2.61 -12.69
N LEU A 17 4.76 -1.68 -12.77
CA LEU A 17 4.64 -0.77 -13.92
C LEU A 17 5.91 0.09 -14.05
N PRO A 18 6.63 0.04 -15.18
CA PRO A 18 7.77 0.94 -15.40
C PRO A 18 7.30 2.39 -15.45
N LEU A 19 7.86 3.23 -14.58
CA LEU A 19 7.55 4.66 -14.52
C LEU A 19 8.58 5.48 -15.30
N SER A 20 9.86 5.12 -15.16
CA SER A 20 10.99 5.68 -15.91
C SER A 20 12.17 4.70 -15.91
N ALA A 21 13.11 4.87 -16.83
CA ALA A 21 14.36 4.10 -16.87
C ALA A 21 15.43 4.84 -17.66
N SER A 22 16.70 4.49 -17.43
CA SER A 22 17.80 5.00 -18.24
C SER A 22 17.80 4.43 -19.65
N THR A 23 17.89 5.30 -20.65
CA THR A 23 18.05 4.87 -22.05
C THR A 23 19.52 4.53 -22.33
N ASP A 24 19.85 3.23 -22.40
CA ASP A 24 21.23 2.78 -22.60
C ASP A 24 21.35 1.85 -23.81
N TYR A 25 22.17 2.26 -24.79
CA TYR A 25 22.54 1.47 -25.96
C TYR A 25 23.76 0.58 -25.63
N GLU A 26 23.58 -0.40 -24.76
CA GLU A 26 24.62 -1.42 -24.51
C GLU A 26 24.22 -2.77 -25.12
N GLN A 27 25.11 -3.32 -25.97
CA GLN A 27 24.93 -4.59 -26.67
C GLN A 27 25.39 -5.81 -25.85
N ASP A 28 25.85 -5.60 -24.61
CA ASP A 28 26.30 -6.70 -23.77
C ASP A 28 25.14 -7.64 -23.40
N LYS A 29 25.29 -8.92 -23.75
CA LYS A 29 24.24 -9.94 -23.55
C LYS A 29 23.97 -10.17 -22.06
N GLY A 30 25.00 -10.15 -21.22
CA GLY A 30 24.86 -10.34 -19.77
C GLY A 30 24.03 -9.24 -19.12
N LEU A 31 24.27 -7.98 -19.49
CA LEU A 31 23.47 -6.85 -19.04
C LEU A 31 22.02 -6.94 -19.54
N GLN A 32 21.78 -7.39 -20.77
CA GLN A 32 20.42 -7.58 -21.29
C GLN A 32 19.65 -8.66 -20.51
N GLU A 33 20.30 -9.75 -20.13
CA GLU A 33 19.73 -10.76 -19.24
C GLU A 33 19.45 -10.20 -17.85
N THR A 34 20.38 -9.42 -17.30
CA THR A 34 20.21 -8.74 -16.01
C THR A 34 19.03 -7.76 -16.05
N LYS A 35 18.83 -7.01 -17.15
CA LYS A 35 17.65 -6.16 -17.35
C LYS A 35 16.34 -6.96 -17.39
N LYS A 36 16.34 -8.18 -17.94
CA LYS A 36 15.18 -9.09 -17.86
C LYS A 36 14.90 -9.51 -16.42
N GLN A 37 15.94 -9.79 -15.63
CA GLN A 37 15.81 -10.09 -14.20
C GLN A 37 15.25 -8.89 -13.43
N VAL A 38 15.72 -7.66 -13.72
CA VAL A 38 15.14 -6.42 -13.16
C VAL A 38 13.64 -6.36 -13.44
N LYS A 39 13.19 -6.61 -14.68
CA LYS A 39 11.76 -6.62 -15.03
C LYS A 39 10.97 -7.70 -14.28
N ALA A 40 11.54 -8.88 -14.08
CA ALA A 40 10.91 -9.94 -13.29
C ALA A 40 10.81 -9.55 -11.80
N LEU A 41 11.89 -8.99 -11.25
CA LEU A 41 11.99 -8.51 -9.88
C LEU A 41 10.99 -7.37 -9.62
N SER A 42 10.82 -6.43 -10.56
CA SER A 42 9.88 -5.31 -10.45
C SER A 42 8.45 -5.74 -10.13
N LYS A 43 8.02 -6.91 -10.61
CA LYS A 43 6.67 -7.46 -10.34
C LYS A 43 6.52 -8.08 -8.95
N LYS A 44 7.64 -8.35 -8.27
CA LYS A 44 7.70 -9.02 -6.96
C LYS A 44 8.22 -8.10 -5.85
N LEU A 45 8.47 -6.82 -6.12
CA LEU A 45 9.05 -5.89 -5.14
C LEU A 45 8.26 -5.81 -3.83
N SER A 46 6.94 -5.95 -3.89
CA SER A 46 6.07 -5.95 -2.70
C SER A 46 6.33 -7.12 -1.74
N GLN A 47 7.05 -8.16 -2.18
CA GLN A 47 7.39 -9.35 -1.40
C GLN A 47 8.73 -9.22 -0.65
N PHE A 48 9.52 -8.20 -0.98
CA PHE A 48 10.88 -8.03 -0.46
C PHE A 48 10.99 -6.82 0.47
N PRO A 49 12.03 -6.77 1.32
CA PRO A 49 12.36 -5.58 2.09
C PRO A 49 12.61 -4.36 1.20
N ASP A 50 12.48 -3.18 1.81
CA ASP A 50 12.68 -1.87 1.17
C ASP A 50 14.13 -1.58 0.78
N ARG A 51 15.10 -2.42 1.15
CA ARG A 51 16.50 -2.35 0.71
C ARG A 51 17.05 -3.74 0.45
N CYS A 52 17.40 -4.01 -0.80
CA CYS A 52 17.92 -5.32 -1.19
C CYS A 52 19.05 -5.21 -2.22
N THR A 53 19.86 -6.27 -2.27
CA THR A 53 20.88 -6.52 -3.28
C THR A 53 20.71 -7.94 -3.81
N LEU A 54 20.64 -8.10 -5.12
CA LEU A 54 20.64 -9.37 -5.82
C LEU A 54 21.94 -9.49 -6.61
N LYS A 55 22.71 -10.54 -6.36
CA LYS A 55 23.91 -10.85 -7.14
C LYS A 55 23.53 -11.62 -8.40
N ALA A 56 23.84 -11.06 -9.56
CA ALA A 56 23.47 -11.56 -10.88
C ALA A 56 24.73 -11.80 -11.73
N GLY A 57 25.58 -12.74 -11.30
CA GLY A 57 26.85 -13.02 -11.96
C GLY A 57 27.83 -11.84 -11.84
N GLN A 58 28.22 -11.27 -12.99
CA GLN A 58 29.15 -10.13 -13.07
C GLN A 58 28.50 -8.78 -12.71
N TYR A 59 27.20 -8.78 -12.42
CA TYR A 59 26.42 -7.59 -12.08
C TYR A 59 25.73 -7.76 -10.73
N ASN A 60 25.46 -6.63 -10.09
CA ASN A 60 24.59 -6.54 -8.94
C ASN A 60 23.35 -5.71 -9.29
N ILE A 61 22.18 -6.20 -8.89
CA ILE A 61 20.94 -5.43 -8.91
C ILE A 61 20.69 -4.93 -7.49
N ASN A 62 20.81 -3.63 -7.27
CA ASN A 62 20.49 -3.00 -5.99
C ASN A 62 19.15 -2.28 -6.12
N PHE A 63 18.30 -2.36 -5.10
CA PHE A 63 17.07 -1.59 -5.10
C PHE A 63 16.65 -1.11 -3.72
N THR A 64 15.91 -0.01 -3.73
CA THR A 64 15.13 0.46 -2.60
C THR A 64 13.66 0.62 -2.97
N SER A 65 12.76 0.54 -2.00
CA SER A 65 11.33 0.77 -2.22
C SER A 65 10.76 1.71 -1.17
N SER A 66 10.07 2.76 -1.60
CA SER A 66 9.46 3.75 -0.72
C SER A 66 8.25 4.39 -1.39
N LEU A 67 7.23 4.74 -0.61
CA LEU A 67 6.00 5.42 -1.10
C LEU A 67 5.28 4.68 -2.25
N GLY A 68 5.38 3.35 -2.29
CA GLY A 68 4.79 2.54 -3.37
C GLY A 68 5.58 2.58 -4.69
N VAL A 69 6.79 3.14 -4.68
CA VAL A 69 7.70 3.24 -5.81
C VAL A 69 9.00 2.49 -5.50
N GLY A 70 9.47 1.71 -6.47
CA GLY A 70 10.72 0.97 -6.41
C GLY A 70 11.78 1.65 -7.28
N TYR A 71 12.97 1.81 -6.73
CA TYR A 71 14.14 2.39 -7.38
C TYR A 71 15.18 1.29 -7.53
N LEU A 72 15.49 0.91 -8.77
CA LEU A 72 16.38 -0.19 -9.09
C LEU A 72 17.58 0.34 -9.86
N MET A 73 18.75 -0.22 -9.59
CA MET A 73 19.96 0.02 -10.36
C MET A 73 20.70 -1.29 -10.63
N VAL A 74 21.38 -1.33 -11.77
CA VAL A 74 22.32 -2.39 -12.14
C VAL A 74 23.72 -1.78 -12.17
N CYS A 75 24.66 -2.42 -11.50
CA CYS A 75 26.06 -2.03 -11.50
C CYS A 75 26.96 -3.26 -11.64
N THR A 76 28.24 -3.03 -11.93
CA THR A 76 29.23 -4.12 -11.92
C THR A 76 29.39 -4.72 -10.51
N GLU A 77 29.81 -5.99 -10.43
CA GLU A 77 29.95 -6.75 -9.17
C GLU A 77 30.80 -6.03 -8.09
N ASN A 78 31.78 -5.24 -8.53
CA ASN A 78 32.75 -4.56 -7.67
C ASN A 78 32.33 -3.13 -7.30
N TYR A 79 31.09 -2.73 -7.65
CA TYR A 79 30.59 -1.41 -7.33
C TYR A 79 30.32 -1.27 -5.81
N PRO A 80 30.85 -0.24 -5.13
CA PRO A 80 30.67 -0.09 -3.69
C PRO A 80 29.19 0.05 -3.29
N ASN A 81 28.70 -0.80 -2.39
CA ASN A 81 27.31 -0.77 -1.92
C ASN A 81 26.90 0.60 -1.37
N VAL A 82 27.80 1.30 -0.67
CA VAL A 82 27.53 2.66 -0.16
C VAL A 82 27.17 3.61 -1.30
N LEU A 83 27.93 3.57 -2.40
CA LEU A 83 27.66 4.41 -3.57
C LEU A 83 26.38 3.98 -4.29
N ALA A 84 26.08 2.68 -4.33
CA ALA A 84 24.85 2.18 -4.93
C ALA A 84 23.61 2.74 -4.21
N PHE A 85 23.59 2.68 -2.87
CA PHE A 85 22.45 3.20 -2.12
C PHE A 85 22.42 4.74 -2.03
N CYS A 86 23.56 5.43 -2.11
CA CYS A 86 23.57 6.88 -2.35
C CYS A 86 22.92 7.25 -3.70
N PHE A 87 23.24 6.52 -4.77
CA PHE A 87 22.63 6.73 -6.08
C PHE A 87 21.11 6.56 -6.03
N LEU A 88 20.64 5.49 -5.39
CA LEU A 88 19.21 5.20 -5.24
C LEU A 88 18.50 6.24 -4.36
N ASP A 89 19.13 6.73 -3.30
CA ASP A 89 18.58 7.79 -2.44
C ASP A 89 18.44 9.12 -3.19
N GLU A 90 19.44 9.51 -4.00
CA GLU A 90 19.32 10.70 -4.85
C GLU A 90 18.21 10.56 -5.89
N LEU A 91 18.06 9.38 -6.50
CA LEU A 91 16.98 9.10 -7.44
C LEU A 91 15.60 9.13 -6.77
N GLN A 92 15.50 8.57 -5.56
CA GLN A 92 14.28 8.59 -4.77
C GLN A 92 13.86 10.01 -4.41
N ARG A 93 14.78 10.82 -3.88
CA ARG A 93 14.49 12.20 -3.49
C ARG A 93 14.02 13.04 -4.67
N GLU A 94 14.73 12.95 -5.80
CA GLU A 94 14.35 13.67 -7.01
C GLU A 94 12.94 13.26 -7.47
N PHE A 95 12.66 11.96 -7.52
CA PHE A 95 11.35 11.47 -7.96
C PHE A 95 10.21 11.98 -7.08
N ILE A 96 10.39 11.95 -5.75
CA ILE A 96 9.40 12.38 -4.77
C ILE A 96 9.15 13.89 -4.86
N VAL A 97 10.20 14.69 -5.10
CA VAL A 97 10.09 16.14 -5.23
C VAL A 97 9.42 16.52 -6.55
N THR A 98 9.74 15.81 -7.63
CA THR A 98 9.32 16.18 -8.99
C THR A 98 7.93 15.67 -9.37
N TYR A 99 7.47 14.54 -8.81
CA TYR A 99 6.22 13.92 -9.22
C TYR A 99 5.22 13.70 -8.07
N ASP A 100 3.98 14.13 -8.29
CA ASP A 100 2.89 13.93 -7.34
C ASP A 100 2.46 12.46 -7.21
N ALA A 101 2.25 12.02 -5.96
CA ALA A 101 1.90 10.65 -5.64
C ALA A 101 0.56 10.20 -6.26
N LYS A 102 -0.44 11.08 -6.40
CA LYS A 102 -1.72 10.69 -7.03
C LYS A 102 -1.52 10.42 -8.50
N ARG A 103 -0.72 11.23 -9.20
CA ARG A 103 -0.37 11.02 -10.61
C ARG A 103 0.41 9.72 -10.82
N VAL A 104 1.32 9.38 -9.92
CA VAL A 104 2.06 8.10 -9.96
C VAL A 104 1.12 6.90 -9.78
N ASN A 105 0.18 7.00 -8.84
CA ASN A 105 -0.79 5.93 -8.57
C ASN A 105 -1.84 5.77 -9.68
N SER A 106 -2.20 6.82 -10.40
CA SER A 106 -3.16 6.76 -11.51
C SER A 106 -2.53 6.43 -12.87
N ALA A 107 -1.19 6.37 -12.96
CA ALA A 107 -0.51 6.04 -14.21
C ALA A 107 -0.86 4.63 -14.69
N VAL A 108 -1.19 4.51 -15.98
CA VAL A 108 -1.49 3.21 -16.65
C VAL A 108 -0.48 2.91 -17.75
N ARG A 109 0.07 3.94 -18.39
CA ARG A 109 1.02 3.77 -19.50
C ARG A 109 2.43 3.51 -18.97
N PRO A 110 3.16 2.50 -19.48
CA PRO A 110 4.57 2.34 -19.19
C PRO A 110 5.35 3.61 -19.56
N TYR A 111 6.34 3.95 -18.76
CA TYR A 111 7.22 5.11 -18.93
C TYR A 111 6.48 6.45 -18.95
N SER A 112 5.39 6.58 -18.17
CA SER A 112 4.63 7.84 -18.04
C SER A 112 5.46 9.03 -17.51
N PHE A 113 6.66 8.78 -16.98
CA PHE A 113 7.57 9.76 -16.39
C PHE A 113 8.95 9.71 -17.06
N ILE A 114 8.97 9.55 -18.39
CA ILE A 114 10.20 9.42 -19.19
C ILE A 114 11.16 10.61 -19.07
N GLU A 115 10.65 11.80 -18.74
CA GLU A 115 11.47 13.02 -18.54
C GLU A 115 12.55 12.86 -17.47
N LEU A 116 12.33 11.98 -16.49
CA LEU A 116 13.30 11.66 -15.44
C LEU A 116 14.58 11.00 -16.00
N ASP A 117 14.55 10.40 -17.19
CA ASP A 117 15.74 9.79 -17.83
C ASP A 117 16.91 10.79 -17.88
N ASN A 118 16.63 12.06 -18.17
CA ASN A 118 17.65 13.11 -18.17
C ASN A 118 18.36 13.26 -16.81
N PHE A 119 17.60 13.17 -15.71
CA PHE A 119 18.18 13.20 -14.37
C PHE A 119 18.96 11.92 -14.08
N ILE A 120 18.38 10.75 -14.41
CA ILE A 120 19.03 9.45 -14.22
C ILE A 120 20.39 9.42 -14.91
N GLN A 121 20.47 9.86 -16.18
CA GLN A 121 21.72 9.88 -16.94
C GLN A 121 22.76 10.82 -16.33
N LYS A 122 22.37 12.04 -15.95
CA LYS A 122 23.29 12.99 -15.26
C LYS A 122 23.82 12.42 -13.94
N THR A 123 22.94 11.83 -13.15
CA THR A 123 23.30 11.19 -11.88
C THR A 123 24.21 10.00 -12.13
N LYS A 124 23.91 9.15 -13.10
CA LYS A 124 24.75 8.00 -13.48
C LYS A 124 26.16 8.41 -13.90
N GLN A 125 26.28 9.43 -14.76
CA GLN A 125 27.57 9.97 -15.18
C GLN A 125 28.41 10.49 -13.99
N ARG A 126 27.77 11.21 -13.06
CA ARG A 126 28.42 11.69 -11.84
C ARG A 126 28.89 10.51 -10.97
N PHE A 127 28.04 9.50 -10.73
CA PHE A 127 28.36 8.34 -9.90
C PHE A 127 29.38 7.38 -10.53
N ASN A 128 29.62 7.48 -11.83
CA ASN A 128 30.67 6.75 -12.55
C ASN A 128 32.00 7.52 -12.63
N SER A 129 32.04 8.77 -12.15
CA SER A 129 33.20 9.66 -12.26
C SER A 129 33.77 10.02 -10.88
N PRO A 130 34.81 9.32 -10.37
CA PRO A 130 35.33 9.53 -9.00
C PRO A 130 35.63 10.99 -8.63
N ARG A 131 36.12 11.78 -9.59
CA ARG A 131 36.41 13.23 -9.40
C ARG A 131 35.15 14.06 -9.12
N SER A 132 34.00 13.63 -9.63
CA SER A 132 32.72 14.36 -9.54
C SER A 132 31.92 14.02 -8.28
N LEU A 133 32.19 12.88 -7.63
CA LEU A 133 31.52 12.46 -6.39
C LEU A 133 32.00 13.23 -5.14
N SER A 134 33.28 13.59 -5.10
CA SER A 134 33.97 14.11 -3.90
C SER A 134 33.37 15.40 -3.31
N THR A 135 32.53 16.13 -4.06
CA THR A 135 32.05 17.46 -3.68
C THR A 135 30.60 17.50 -3.20
N LYS A 136 29.83 16.41 -3.27
CA LYS A 136 28.36 16.47 -3.07
C LYS A 136 27.69 15.35 -2.28
N ILE A 137 28.40 14.27 -1.91
CA ILE A 137 27.75 13.09 -1.32
C ILE A 137 28.07 13.01 0.17
N ASN A 138 27.04 12.85 1.00
CA ASN A 138 27.20 12.54 2.41
C ASN A 138 27.43 11.04 2.58
N LEU A 139 28.67 10.58 2.32
CA LEU A 139 29.03 9.16 2.40
C LEU A 139 28.97 8.64 3.85
N ALA A 140 29.26 9.49 4.84
CA ALA A 140 29.36 9.08 6.24
C ALA A 140 28.02 8.60 6.80
N ASP A 141 26.94 9.32 6.50
CA ASP A 141 25.59 8.95 6.94
C ASP A 141 25.14 7.66 6.29
N MET A 142 25.29 7.54 4.96
CA MET A 142 24.92 6.33 4.22
C MET A 142 25.74 5.11 4.66
N GLN A 143 27.03 5.30 4.94
CA GLN A 143 27.91 4.23 5.43
C GLN A 143 27.48 3.76 6.82
N THR A 144 27.08 4.67 7.70
CA THR A 144 26.54 4.34 9.02
C THR A 144 25.22 3.60 8.87
N GLU A 145 24.33 4.08 8.01
CA GLU A 145 23.03 3.46 7.76
C GLU A 145 23.16 2.04 7.20
N ILE A 146 24.08 1.79 6.26
CA ILE A 146 24.33 0.45 5.72
C ILE A 146 24.94 -0.49 6.76
N LYS A 147 25.78 0.02 7.67
CA LYS A 147 26.32 -0.79 8.78
C LYS A 147 25.23 -1.19 9.76
N LEU A 148 24.33 -0.26 10.10
CA LEU A 148 23.21 -0.51 11.00
C LEU A 148 22.12 -1.39 10.35
N ARG A 149 21.88 -1.19 9.06
CA ARG A 149 20.85 -1.89 8.29
C ARG A 149 21.39 -2.31 6.91
N PRO A 150 22.08 -3.46 6.84
CA PRO A 150 22.63 -3.95 5.58
C PRO A 150 21.51 -4.32 4.61
N PRO A 151 21.75 -4.21 3.29
CA PRO A 151 20.78 -4.63 2.28
C PRO A 151 20.52 -6.12 2.36
N TYR A 152 19.24 -6.51 2.29
CA TYR A 152 18.84 -7.91 2.23
C TYR A 152 19.40 -8.56 0.96
N GLN A 153 20.13 -9.67 1.12
CA GLN A 153 20.74 -10.39 0.00
C GLN A 153 19.71 -11.35 -0.61
N LEU A 154 19.36 -11.13 -1.87
CA LEU A 154 18.49 -12.01 -2.64
C LEU A 154 19.31 -13.07 -3.36
N SER A 155 18.74 -14.27 -3.41
CA SER A 155 19.26 -15.37 -4.22
C SER A 155 18.59 -15.38 -5.60
N PRO A 156 19.25 -15.89 -6.65
CA PRO A 156 18.61 -16.09 -7.96
C PRO A 156 17.37 -16.99 -7.91
N GLU A 157 17.31 -17.90 -6.93
CA GLU A 157 16.20 -18.83 -6.69
C GLU A 157 14.89 -18.10 -6.32
N ASP A 158 15.00 -16.96 -5.64
CA ASP A 158 13.86 -16.10 -5.27
C ASP A 158 13.12 -15.54 -6.51
N LEU A 159 13.79 -15.46 -7.66
CA LEU A 159 13.17 -15.05 -8.92
C LEU A 159 12.45 -16.19 -9.64
N GLY A 160 12.90 -17.44 -9.48
CA GLY A 160 12.52 -18.61 -10.27
C GLY A 160 11.11 -19.17 -10.02
N SER A 161 10.48 -18.84 -8.90
CA SER A 161 9.10 -19.25 -8.62
C SER A 161 8.10 -18.45 -9.48
N ILE A 162 7.91 -18.87 -10.74
CA ILE A 162 6.94 -18.30 -11.68
C ILE A 162 5.75 -19.25 -11.92
N ASN A 163 5.82 -20.52 -11.52
CA ASN A 163 4.80 -21.54 -11.85
C ASN A 163 4.19 -22.31 -10.67
N GLY A 164 4.32 -21.87 -9.42
CA GLY A 164 3.73 -22.58 -8.29
C GLY A 164 3.15 -21.61 -7.28
N PHE A 165 1.88 -21.81 -6.92
CA PHE A 165 1.30 -21.29 -5.70
C PHE A 165 2.22 -21.65 -4.52
N SER A 166 2.99 -20.69 -4.03
CA SER A 166 3.71 -20.82 -2.77
C SER A 166 3.19 -19.76 -1.82
N TYR A 167 2.48 -20.21 -0.80
CA TYR A 167 2.17 -19.44 0.40
C TYR A 167 3.49 -19.18 1.14
N HIS A 168 4.16 -18.07 0.83
CA HIS A 168 5.18 -17.55 1.72
C HIS A 168 4.53 -16.58 2.71
N THR A 169 4.63 -16.97 3.98
CA THR A 169 4.32 -16.15 5.15
C THR A 169 4.97 -14.78 5.01
N PRO A 170 4.23 -13.66 5.12
CA PRO A 170 4.84 -12.35 4.97
C PRO A 170 5.80 -12.13 6.13
N SER A 171 7.10 -11.99 5.82
CA SER A 171 8.06 -11.53 6.80
C SER A 171 7.64 -10.12 7.24
N LYS A 172 7.43 -9.95 8.55
CA LYS A 172 7.12 -8.67 9.18
C LYS A 172 8.34 -7.75 9.07
N TYR A 173 8.40 -6.93 8.03
CA TYR A 173 9.19 -5.69 8.06
C TYR A 173 8.28 -4.53 7.67
N LYS A 174 8.02 -3.65 8.65
CA LYS A 174 7.33 -2.38 8.46
C LYS A 174 8.24 -1.45 7.66
N GLY A 175 8.00 -1.34 6.36
CA GLY A 175 8.62 -0.34 5.50
C GLY A 175 8.12 1.07 5.84
N ILE A 176 9.03 2.04 5.81
CA ILE A 176 8.78 3.46 6.11
C ILE A 176 7.97 4.05 4.96
N THR A 177 6.65 4.03 5.12
CA THR A 177 5.69 4.70 4.23
C THR A 177 4.59 5.29 5.09
N PRO A 178 4.29 6.60 5.04
CA PRO A 178 3.06 7.13 5.59
C PRO A 178 1.92 6.88 4.58
N SER A 179 1.72 5.62 4.17
CA SER A 179 0.36 5.20 3.88
C SER A 179 -0.22 4.88 5.24
N GLN A 180 -1.17 5.67 5.73
CA GLN A 180 -1.90 5.36 6.97
C GLN A 180 -2.77 4.11 6.72
N GLN A 181 -2.12 2.95 6.58
CA GLN A 181 -2.77 1.66 6.46
C GLN A 181 -3.26 1.27 7.84
N LEU A 182 -4.50 0.80 7.87
CA LEU A 182 -5.10 0.22 9.05
C LEU A 182 -4.47 -1.16 9.29
N ASP A 183 -4.33 -1.54 10.56
CA ASP A 183 -3.80 -2.87 10.92
C ASP A 183 -4.53 -3.99 10.16
N PRO A 184 -3.85 -5.11 9.83
CA PRO A 184 -4.47 -6.23 9.14
C PRO A 184 -5.76 -6.68 9.84
N VAL A 185 -6.78 -7.03 9.05
CA VAL A 185 -8.11 -7.38 9.56
C VAL A 185 -8.00 -8.63 10.45
N THR A 186 -8.48 -8.53 11.68
CA THR A 186 -8.52 -9.63 12.64
C THR A 186 -9.73 -10.52 12.39
N LEU A 187 -9.68 -11.80 12.78
CA LEU A 187 -10.83 -12.72 12.69
C LEU A 187 -12.12 -12.14 13.32
N PRO A 188 -12.10 -11.54 14.52
CA PRO A 188 -13.26 -10.84 15.08
C PRO A 188 -13.79 -9.69 14.20
N GLY A 189 -12.90 -8.98 13.50
CA GLY A 189 -13.27 -7.93 12.56
C GLY A 189 -13.92 -8.44 11.27
N ILE A 190 -13.52 -9.63 10.79
CA ILE A 190 -14.20 -10.30 9.67
C ILE A 190 -15.62 -10.69 10.10
N VAL A 191 -15.74 -11.32 11.27
CA VAL A 191 -17.03 -11.72 11.82
C VAL A 191 -17.96 -10.52 12.02
N SER A 192 -17.46 -9.41 12.58
CA SER A 192 -18.26 -8.20 12.76
C SER A 192 -18.72 -7.61 11.43
N CYS A 193 -17.86 -7.63 10.40
CA CYS A 193 -18.20 -7.14 9.06
C CYS A 193 -19.31 -7.98 8.40
N VAL A 194 -19.19 -9.31 8.47
CA VAL A 194 -20.21 -10.23 7.94
C VAL A 194 -21.54 -10.03 8.64
N LEU A 195 -21.55 -9.96 9.98
CA LEU A 195 -22.77 -9.73 10.75
C LEU A 195 -23.40 -8.36 10.43
N SER A 196 -22.58 -7.31 10.27
CA SER A 196 -23.07 -5.97 9.90
C SER A 196 -23.69 -5.95 8.50
N ILE A 197 -23.09 -6.65 7.52
CA ILE A 197 -23.66 -6.80 6.18
C ILE A 197 -24.99 -7.56 6.22
N LEU A 198 -25.08 -8.63 7.01
CA LEU A 198 -26.33 -9.37 7.22
C LEU A 198 -27.41 -8.49 7.86
N CYS A 199 -27.08 -7.69 8.87
CA CYS A 199 -27.98 -6.71 9.46
C CYS A 199 -28.48 -5.68 8.44
N GLY A 200 -27.59 -5.17 7.57
CA GLY A 200 -27.95 -4.29 6.47
C GLY A 200 -28.91 -4.98 5.48
N GLY A 201 -28.64 -6.23 5.10
CA GLY A 201 -29.49 -7.00 4.21
C GLY A 201 -30.89 -7.26 4.77
N LEU A 202 -31.00 -7.59 6.06
CA LEU A 202 -32.28 -7.78 6.74
C LEU A 202 -33.10 -6.48 6.83
N ASN A 203 -32.42 -5.36 7.11
CA ASN A 203 -33.05 -4.04 7.11
C ASN A 203 -33.55 -3.66 5.71
N LEU A 204 -32.75 -3.91 4.67
CA LEU A 204 -33.10 -3.63 3.29
C LEU A 204 -34.30 -4.47 2.84
N LEU A 205 -34.29 -5.78 3.13
CA LEU A 205 -35.40 -6.67 2.78
C LEU A 205 -36.73 -6.22 3.40
N ARG A 206 -36.71 -5.86 4.70
CA ARG A 206 -37.90 -5.33 5.37
C ARG A 206 -38.29 -3.94 4.89
N GLY A 207 -37.33 -3.09 4.56
CA GLY A 207 -37.59 -1.78 3.96
C GLY A 207 -38.28 -1.89 2.60
N VAL A 208 -37.87 -2.84 1.76
CA VAL A 208 -38.52 -3.11 0.46
C VAL A 208 -39.94 -3.65 0.65
N HIS A 209 -40.15 -4.57 1.59
CA HIS A 209 -41.50 -5.04 1.92
C HIS A 209 -42.40 -3.91 2.47
N ALA A 210 -41.84 -3.01 3.29
CA ALA A 210 -42.57 -1.86 3.81
C ALA A 210 -42.92 -0.84 2.70
N ILE A 211 -42.09 -0.71 1.65
CA ILE A 211 -42.45 0.09 0.48
C ILE A 211 -43.68 -0.51 -0.21
N GLU A 212 -43.70 -1.83 -0.39
CA GLU A 212 -44.82 -2.53 -1.01
C GLU A 212 -46.12 -2.35 -0.20
N SER A 213 -46.05 -2.35 1.13
CA SER A 213 -47.21 -2.08 2.00
C SER A 213 -47.64 -0.60 1.99
N THR A 214 -46.68 0.34 1.94
CA THR A 214 -46.95 1.79 1.87
C THR A 214 -47.65 2.17 0.56
N ILE A 215 -47.34 1.50 -0.55
CA ILE A 215 -48.01 1.73 -1.84
C ILE A 215 -49.49 1.30 -1.77
N GLN A 216 -49.84 0.41 -0.84
CA GLN A 216 -51.19 -0.10 -0.66
C GLN A 216 -52.01 0.67 0.38
N ASN A 217 -51.39 1.34 1.36
CA ASN A 217 -52.05 2.05 2.46
C ASN A 217 -51.47 3.47 2.65
N ASP A 218 -52.33 4.49 2.64
CA ASP A 218 -51.95 5.92 2.65
C ASP A 218 -51.13 6.36 3.90
N ASP A 219 -49.94 6.89 3.61
CA ASP A 219 -49.03 7.78 4.36
C ASP A 219 -48.41 7.38 5.72
N GLU A 220 -49.01 6.51 6.57
CA GLU A 220 -48.40 6.22 7.89
C GLU A 220 -47.13 5.34 7.83
N ASP A 221 -46.95 4.54 6.78
CA ASP A 221 -45.86 3.57 6.67
C ASP A 221 -44.52 4.15 6.14
N PHE A 222 -44.53 5.35 5.57
CA PHE A 222 -43.34 5.91 4.89
C PHE A 222 -42.19 6.21 5.86
N ASN A 223 -42.50 6.61 7.09
CA ASN A 223 -41.46 6.86 8.10
C ASN A 223 -40.74 5.57 8.51
N TYR A 224 -41.44 4.43 8.54
CA TYR A 224 -40.82 3.13 8.80
C TYR A 224 -39.90 2.70 7.68
N VAL A 225 -40.29 2.95 6.42
CA VAL A 225 -39.44 2.75 5.24
C VAL A 225 -38.13 3.52 5.42
N ILE A 226 -38.20 4.83 5.71
CA ILE A 226 -37.01 5.67 5.93
C ILE A 226 -36.13 5.06 7.04
N ALA A 227 -36.71 4.63 8.15
CA ALA A 227 -35.95 4.04 9.25
C ALA A 227 -35.21 2.75 8.85
N PHE A 228 -35.80 1.89 8.01
CA PHE A 228 -35.14 0.69 7.49
C PHE A 228 -33.96 1.03 6.58
N PHE A 229 -34.13 1.98 5.66
CA PHE A 229 -33.05 2.41 4.76
C PHE A 229 -31.92 3.13 5.50
N LEU A 230 -32.27 3.96 6.50
CA LEU A 230 -31.31 4.65 7.34
C LEU A 230 -30.46 3.66 8.16
N GLY A 231 -31.10 2.64 8.74
CA GLY A 231 -30.41 1.55 9.42
C GLY A 231 -29.51 0.73 8.49
N THR A 232 -29.92 0.53 7.24
CA THR A 232 -29.11 -0.16 6.20
C THR A 232 -27.87 0.65 5.85
N ALA A 233 -28.04 1.94 5.54
CA ALA A 233 -26.96 2.85 5.22
C ALA A 233 -25.94 2.95 6.36
N ALA A 234 -26.41 3.01 7.61
CA ALA A 234 -25.55 3.05 8.79
C ALA A 234 -24.67 1.79 8.93
N CYS A 235 -25.22 0.59 8.68
CA CYS A 235 -24.46 -0.67 8.72
C CYS A 235 -23.37 -0.72 7.63
N LEU A 236 -23.70 -0.34 6.39
CA LEU A 236 -22.74 -0.29 5.29
C LEU A 236 -21.67 0.79 5.50
N TYR A 237 -22.04 1.91 6.12
CA TYR A 237 -21.11 2.97 6.47
C TYR A 237 -20.11 2.51 7.54
N GLN A 238 -20.54 1.74 8.56
CA GLN A 238 -19.62 1.12 9.52
C GLN A 238 -18.65 0.15 8.84
N CYS A 239 -19.11 -0.69 7.92
CA CYS A 239 -18.23 -1.57 7.15
C CYS A 239 -17.21 -0.78 6.30
N SER A 240 -17.65 0.33 5.70
CA SER A 240 -16.79 1.21 4.92
C SER A 240 -15.75 1.92 5.81
N LEU A 241 -16.15 2.43 6.97
CA LEU A 241 -15.24 3.01 7.96
C LEU A 241 -14.24 1.99 8.52
N PHE A 242 -14.64 0.73 8.60
CA PHE A 242 -13.73 -0.34 8.98
C PHE A 242 -12.72 -0.63 7.89
N ALA A 243 -13.12 -0.64 6.62
CA ALA A 243 -12.25 -0.92 5.49
C ALA A 243 -11.25 0.21 5.16
N TYR A 244 -11.70 1.47 5.22
CA TYR A 244 -10.95 2.64 4.76
C TYR A 244 -10.47 3.55 5.89
N PHE A 245 -9.30 4.15 5.70
CA PHE A 245 -8.76 5.14 6.64
C PHE A 245 -9.55 6.46 6.59
N SER A 246 -9.88 7.01 7.76
CA SER A 246 -10.48 8.35 7.90
C SER A 246 -10.00 9.01 9.20
N VAL A 247 -9.67 10.30 9.14
CA VAL A 247 -9.14 11.08 10.28
C VAL A 247 -10.14 11.14 11.45
N TRP A 248 -11.45 11.13 11.15
CA TRP A 248 -12.53 11.20 12.14
C TRP A 248 -13.26 9.86 12.33
N ARG A 249 -12.60 8.74 12.04
CA ARG A 249 -13.23 7.41 11.97
C ARG A 249 -13.95 7.03 13.26
N ASN A 250 -13.38 7.34 14.42
CA ASN A 250 -13.98 6.99 15.71
C ASN A 250 -15.30 7.76 15.93
N SER A 251 -15.29 9.08 15.76
CA SER A 251 -16.49 9.91 15.90
C SER A 251 -17.56 9.52 14.88
N LYS A 252 -17.16 9.24 13.63
CA LYS A 252 -18.07 8.78 12.56
C LYS A 252 -18.67 7.40 12.88
N SER A 253 -17.92 6.50 13.51
CA SER A 253 -18.42 5.19 13.94
C SER A 253 -19.45 5.28 15.05
N PHE A 254 -19.23 6.16 16.04
CA PHE A 254 -20.21 6.42 17.10
C PHE A 254 -21.48 7.07 16.57
N LEU A 255 -21.36 7.99 15.61
CA LEU A 255 -22.52 8.57 14.95
C LEU A 255 -23.32 7.50 14.18
N ALA A 256 -22.63 6.60 13.47
CA ALA A 256 -23.28 5.48 12.79
C ALA A 256 -23.97 4.52 13.77
N LEU A 257 -23.37 4.26 14.94
CA LEU A 257 -23.99 3.46 15.99
C LEU A 257 -25.24 4.14 16.56
N ALA A 258 -25.17 5.45 16.85
CA ALA A 258 -26.32 6.21 17.30
C ALA A 258 -27.46 6.15 16.28
N LEU A 259 -27.14 6.24 14.99
CA LEU A 259 -28.10 6.09 13.91
C LEU A 259 -28.74 4.70 13.88
N ILE A 260 -27.96 3.62 14.05
CA ILE A 260 -28.48 2.25 14.19
C ILE A 260 -29.44 2.15 15.38
N CYS A 261 -29.07 2.71 16.53
CA CYS A 261 -29.92 2.68 17.72
C CYS A 261 -31.23 3.45 17.50
N LEU A 262 -31.17 4.66 16.94
CA LEU A 262 -32.35 5.48 16.66
C LEU A 262 -33.28 4.81 15.64
N SER A 263 -32.73 4.27 14.55
CA SER A 263 -33.51 3.52 13.56
C SER A 263 -34.20 2.30 14.18
N ASN A 264 -33.51 1.55 15.04
CA ASN A 264 -34.10 0.36 15.68
C ASN A 264 -35.11 0.73 16.79
N MET A 265 -34.89 1.82 17.52
CA MET A 265 -35.84 2.36 18.49
C MET A 265 -37.12 2.84 17.80
N TYR A 266 -37.00 3.49 16.64
CA TYR A 266 -38.18 3.90 15.86
C TYR A 266 -38.97 2.70 15.32
N LEU A 267 -38.28 1.60 15.03
CA LEU A 267 -38.88 0.35 14.54
C LEU A 267 -39.31 -0.61 15.66
N TYR A 268 -39.49 -0.14 16.90
CA TYR A 268 -39.77 -1.00 18.05
C TYR A 268 -41.09 -1.77 17.93
N GLU A 269 -42.10 -1.20 17.27
CA GLU A 269 -43.40 -1.85 17.07
C GLU A 269 -43.32 -2.97 16.02
N LEU A 270 -42.40 -2.85 15.07
CA LEU A 270 -42.20 -3.77 13.94
C LEU A 270 -41.13 -4.85 14.22
N ARG A 271 -40.44 -4.77 15.37
CA ARG A 271 -39.32 -5.66 15.71
C ARG A 271 -39.50 -6.24 17.11
N ASN A 272 -39.21 -7.53 17.25
CA ASN A 272 -39.08 -8.13 18.56
C ASN A 272 -37.86 -7.53 19.29
N VAL A 273 -37.95 -7.39 20.62
CA VAL A 273 -36.86 -6.98 21.51
C VAL A 273 -35.56 -7.73 21.19
N TRP A 274 -35.62 -9.04 20.93
CA TRP A 274 -34.44 -9.83 20.55
C TRP A 274 -33.79 -9.40 19.23
N GLN A 275 -34.59 -8.96 18.24
CA GLN A 275 -34.08 -8.45 16.97
C GLN A 275 -33.42 -7.08 17.17
N ILE A 276 -34.04 -6.20 17.96
CA ILE A 276 -33.48 -4.89 18.31
C ILE A 276 -32.13 -5.07 19.02
N LEU A 277 -32.08 -5.93 20.03
CA LEU A 277 -30.85 -6.24 20.76
C LEU A 277 -29.77 -6.81 19.83
N PHE A 278 -30.14 -7.68 18.90
CA PHE A 278 -29.19 -8.23 17.92
C PHE A 278 -28.57 -7.12 17.05
N HIS A 279 -29.38 -6.26 16.43
CA HIS A 279 -28.88 -5.18 15.57
C HIS A 279 -28.01 -4.17 16.33
N VAL A 280 -28.41 -3.79 17.55
CA VAL A 280 -27.63 -2.88 18.40
C VAL A 280 -26.31 -3.52 18.83
N THR A 281 -26.32 -4.80 19.22
CA THR A 281 -25.10 -5.52 19.62
C THR A 281 -24.12 -5.66 18.48
N VAL A 282 -24.59 -5.98 17.26
CA VAL A 282 -23.75 -6.05 16.06
C VAL A 282 -23.15 -4.69 15.73
N GLY A 283 -23.93 -3.60 15.77
CA GLY A 283 -23.44 -2.25 15.54
C GLY A 283 -22.42 -1.77 16.59
N ALA A 284 -22.63 -2.15 17.85
CA ALA A 284 -21.71 -1.86 18.95
C ALA A 284 -20.40 -2.65 18.82
N PHE A 285 -20.49 -3.95 18.50
CA PHE A 285 -19.34 -4.80 18.24
C PHE A 285 -18.54 -4.30 17.04
N MET A 286 -19.20 -3.88 15.96
CA MET A 286 -18.55 -3.27 14.80
C MET A 286 -17.82 -1.98 15.16
N THR A 287 -18.46 -1.10 15.95
CA THR A 287 -17.82 0.13 16.46
C THR A 287 -16.60 -0.18 17.33
N LEU A 288 -16.68 -1.22 18.16
CA LEU A 288 -15.56 -1.68 18.98
C LEU A 288 -14.40 -2.14 18.08
N GLN A 289 -14.67 -2.95 17.04
CA GLN A 289 -13.62 -3.38 16.11
C GLN A 289 -13.01 -2.21 15.33
N ILE A 290 -13.81 -1.21 14.94
CA ILE A 290 -13.32 0.03 14.32
C ILE A 290 -12.41 0.81 15.27
N ARG A 291 -12.72 0.83 16.57
CA ARG A 291 -11.90 1.49 17.61
C ARG A 291 -10.59 0.74 17.86
N LEU A 292 -10.66 -0.59 17.93
CA LEU A 292 -9.51 -1.45 18.19
C LEU A 292 -8.55 -1.50 17.00
N ARG A 293 -9.04 -1.35 15.77
CA ARG A 293 -8.23 -1.36 14.55
C ARG A 293 -7.48 -0.04 14.36
N GLN A 294 -6.40 0.19 15.10
CA GLN A 294 -5.65 1.45 15.02
C GLN A 294 -5.08 1.70 13.61
N PRO A 295 -4.89 2.98 13.21
CA PRO A 295 -3.97 3.28 12.12
C PRO A 295 -2.58 2.80 12.55
N GLN A 296 -1.81 2.19 11.65
CA GLN A 296 -0.43 1.84 12.00
C GLN A 296 0.28 3.08 12.53
N GLY A 297 0.61 3.06 13.83
CA GLY A 297 1.29 4.16 14.49
C GLY A 297 2.65 4.40 13.83
N LYS A 298 3.05 5.68 13.76
CA LYS A 298 4.46 6.06 13.57
C LYS A 298 5.29 5.27 14.59
N ALA A 299 6.43 4.75 14.15
CA ALA A 299 7.34 4.01 15.01
C ALA A 299 7.65 4.83 16.28
N PRO A 300 7.63 4.21 17.47
CA PRO A 300 8.07 4.85 18.70
C PRO A 300 9.60 4.88 18.65
N ASP A 301 10.16 5.96 18.12
CA ASP A 301 11.51 6.44 18.38
C ASP A 301 11.62 7.85 17.78
N TYR A 302 10.92 8.79 18.43
CA TYR A 302 11.14 10.22 18.28
C TYR A 302 11.62 10.73 19.64
N ASN A 303 12.93 10.69 19.84
CA ASN A 303 13.64 11.63 20.69
C ASN A 303 14.63 12.39 19.81
N VAL A 304 14.15 13.47 19.21
CA VAL A 304 14.95 14.65 18.86
C VAL A 304 14.13 15.87 19.27
#